data_AF-A0A078IET3-F1
#
_entry.id   AF-A0A078IET3-F1
#
_cell.length_a   1.000
_cell.length_b   1.000
_cell.length_c   1.000
_cell.angle_alpha   90.00
_cell.angle_beta   90.00
_cell.angle_gamma   90.00
#
_symmetry.space_group_name_H-M   'P 1'
#
loop_
_entity.id
_entity.type
_entity.pdbx_description
1 polymer ?
#
loop_
_entity_poly.entity_id
_entity_poly.type
_entity_poly.pdbx_seq_one_letter_code
_entity_poly.pdbx_strand_id
1 'polypeptide(L)'
;MAGWLGRRRQRQRRKKTRHRKTKRAKDVRGDFISSMPDEILHHILSFTVTISAIRTSALSRRWRHLWRELTSLYIHDFGPQARGINQILTHYTAPKIMSFHLGIYNDNHSTAQINSWIEFAMSRRVQDLSLTFFNHRKYTFPDFFNLSSSIEQLSVKLRDRHMIPGATVSWESLRNLSLRRCRIRDESIVKIISGCPKLEFLALYYCALFNCLDLSKSLSLTRLEMKHHPWLSRSTKIIAPNIHYLRLKTSDTCNLVDVSSLTEAYLDIGIDGNFSFSVDYLLTMVLKMIAKLQNVERLTVSKTVLQILSVAEIRRFPFRVLRVQTLIVKIKFVRSAIPGTACYLNSQGLKLDKYWRLKYGAFPTSCETYSMRSKDSTWKLLASFIECLLRNTKMLETLVVWLGGSDFNAKWFKGLLRMVPTLSDNTNVSIMLKLSNC
;
A
#
# COMPACT_ATOMS: atom_id res chain seq x y z
N MET A 1 31.49 -14.47 -85.22
CA MET A 1 30.69 -13.49 -84.44
C MET A 1 29.35 -14.10 -83.93
N ALA A 2 29.37 -15.28 -83.28
CA ALA A 2 28.15 -15.99 -82.84
C ALA A 2 28.18 -16.52 -81.39
N GLY A 3 29.22 -16.22 -80.60
CA GLY A 3 29.38 -16.73 -79.23
C GLY A 3 28.88 -15.82 -78.09
N TRP A 4 28.57 -14.55 -78.38
CA TRP A 4 28.29 -13.54 -77.34
C TRP A 4 26.81 -13.28 -77.06
N LEU A 5 25.90 -13.57 -78.01
CA LEU A 5 24.46 -13.33 -77.85
C LEU A 5 23.73 -14.42 -77.04
N GLY A 6 24.24 -15.66 -77.03
CA GLY A 6 23.65 -16.79 -76.28
C GLY A 6 23.75 -16.65 -74.76
N ARG A 7 24.88 -16.15 -74.24
CA ARG A 7 25.12 -16.03 -72.78
C ARG A 7 24.30 -14.92 -72.12
N ARG A 8 23.91 -13.86 -72.86
CA ARG A 8 23.07 -12.76 -72.34
C ARG A 8 21.61 -13.18 -72.14
N ARG A 9 21.02 -13.96 -73.05
CA ARG A 9 19.63 -14.46 -72.95
C ARG A 9 19.45 -15.45 -71.78
N GLN A 10 20.44 -16.30 -71.51
CA GLN A 10 20.39 -17.28 -70.42
C GLN A 10 20.56 -16.63 -69.02
N ARG A 11 21.39 -15.59 -68.90
CA ARG A 11 21.53 -14.79 -67.66
C ARG A 11 20.26 -13.97 -67.36
N GLN A 12 19.59 -13.41 -68.37
CA GLN A 12 18.33 -12.69 -68.17
C GLN A 12 17.16 -13.63 -67.81
N ARG A 13 17.08 -14.83 -68.42
CA ARG A 13 16.10 -15.85 -68.01
C ARG A 13 16.33 -16.33 -66.58
N ARG A 14 17.57 -16.62 -66.16
CA ARG A 14 17.91 -16.98 -64.76
C ARG A 14 17.66 -15.85 -63.75
N LYS A 15 17.87 -14.58 -64.12
CA LYS A 15 17.51 -13.43 -63.29
C LYS A 15 16.00 -13.24 -63.17
N LYS A 16 15.23 -13.40 -64.26
CA LYS A 16 13.75 -13.34 -64.22
C LYS A 16 13.13 -14.52 -63.45
N THR A 17 13.63 -15.75 -63.56
CA THR A 17 13.14 -16.88 -62.74
C THR A 17 13.58 -16.77 -61.28
N ARG A 18 14.75 -16.23 -60.96
CA ARG A 18 15.11 -15.88 -59.57
C ARG A 18 14.19 -14.80 -59.01
N HIS A 19 13.94 -13.70 -59.72
CA HIS A 19 13.03 -12.64 -59.26
C HIS A 19 11.57 -13.09 -59.13
N ARG A 20 11.14 -14.09 -59.93
CA ARG A 20 9.81 -14.70 -59.83
C ARG A 20 9.72 -15.75 -58.71
N LYS A 21 10.84 -16.42 -58.37
CA LYS A 21 10.93 -17.36 -57.22
C LYS A 21 11.17 -16.68 -55.88
N THR A 22 11.83 -15.51 -55.80
CA THR A 22 11.92 -14.71 -54.56
C THR A 22 10.72 -13.80 -54.31
N LYS A 23 9.74 -13.73 -55.22
CA LYS A 23 8.45 -13.05 -54.99
C LYS A 23 7.31 -13.96 -54.51
N ARG A 24 7.56 -15.26 -54.30
CA ARG A 24 6.60 -16.23 -53.73
C ARG A 24 7.18 -16.96 -52.52
N ALA A 25 7.54 -16.15 -51.53
CA ALA A 25 7.57 -16.52 -50.12
C ALA A 25 7.45 -15.21 -49.33
N LYS A 26 6.43 -14.39 -49.65
CA LYS A 26 5.90 -13.48 -48.64
C LYS A 26 5.24 -14.41 -47.64
N ASP A 27 5.89 -14.56 -46.50
CA ASP A 27 5.40 -15.23 -45.32
C ASP A 27 3.94 -14.78 -45.11
N VAL A 28 2.97 -15.66 -45.43
CA VAL A 28 1.56 -15.46 -45.10
C VAL A 28 1.34 -15.99 -43.68
N ARG A 29 2.28 -15.69 -42.76
CA ARG A 29 1.91 -15.48 -41.38
C ARG A 29 1.48 -14.02 -41.29
N GLY A 30 0.19 -13.79 -41.53
CA GLY A 30 -0.44 -12.53 -41.16
C GLY A 30 -0.01 -12.18 -39.74
N ASP A 31 0.29 -10.92 -39.49
CA ASP A 31 0.64 -10.43 -38.17
C ASP A 31 -0.38 -10.98 -37.16
N PHE A 32 0.10 -11.78 -36.20
CA PHE A 32 -0.74 -12.51 -35.26
C PHE A 32 -1.68 -11.54 -34.53
N ILE A 33 -1.17 -10.35 -34.21
CA ILE A 33 -1.92 -9.27 -33.55
C ILE A 33 -3.06 -8.75 -34.45
N SER A 34 -2.82 -8.63 -35.76
CA SER A 34 -3.82 -8.22 -36.74
C SER A 34 -4.92 -9.28 -36.96
N SER A 35 -4.66 -10.56 -36.63
CA SER A 35 -5.60 -11.68 -36.79
C SER A 35 -6.49 -11.97 -35.57
N MET A 36 -6.17 -11.42 -34.38
CA MET A 36 -6.95 -11.66 -33.17
C MET A 36 -8.36 -11.07 -33.26
N PRO A 37 -9.40 -11.65 -32.63
CA PRO A 37 -10.72 -11.03 -32.47
C PRO A 37 -10.70 -9.72 -31.68
N ASP A 38 -11.67 -8.83 -31.91
CA ASP A 38 -11.70 -7.49 -31.26
C ASP A 38 -11.81 -7.60 -29.74
N GLU A 39 -12.49 -8.62 -29.23
CA GLU A 39 -12.65 -8.91 -27.82
C GLU A 39 -11.29 -9.14 -27.14
N ILE A 40 -10.36 -9.84 -27.81
CA ILE A 40 -9.00 -10.06 -27.30
C ILE A 40 -8.23 -8.75 -27.33
N LEU A 41 -8.38 -7.94 -28.37
CA LEU A 41 -7.71 -6.65 -28.48
C LEU A 41 -8.21 -5.68 -27.39
N HIS A 42 -9.52 -5.64 -27.13
CA HIS A 42 -10.11 -4.89 -26.02
C HIS A 42 -9.59 -5.38 -24.67
N HIS A 43 -9.49 -6.70 -24.48
CA HIS A 43 -8.93 -7.27 -23.26
C HIS A 43 -7.47 -6.85 -23.06
N ILE A 44 -6.63 -6.92 -24.09
CA ILE A 44 -5.23 -6.44 -24.04
C ILE A 44 -5.20 -4.95 -23.68
N LEU A 45 -6.00 -4.13 -24.37
CA LEU A 45 -6.04 -2.69 -24.15
C LEU A 45 -6.58 -2.30 -22.77
N SER A 46 -7.42 -3.13 -22.15
CA SER A 46 -7.96 -2.91 -20.81
C SER A 46 -6.87 -2.86 -19.72
N PHE A 47 -5.70 -3.44 -19.97
CA PHE A 47 -4.54 -3.37 -19.07
C PHE A 47 -3.60 -2.19 -19.34
N THR A 48 -3.96 -1.30 -20.27
CA THR A 48 -3.10 -0.19 -20.69
C THR A 48 -3.69 1.16 -20.28
N VAL A 49 -2.82 2.15 -20.04
CA VAL A 49 -3.26 3.53 -19.84
C VAL A 49 -3.90 4.07 -21.13
N THR A 50 -4.93 4.91 -21.01
CA THR A 50 -5.74 5.38 -22.15
C THR A 50 -4.91 6.00 -23.26
N ILE A 51 -3.85 6.74 -22.93
CA ILE A 51 -2.95 7.34 -23.94
C ILE A 51 -2.24 6.25 -24.77
N SER A 52 -1.79 5.17 -24.13
CA SER A 52 -1.16 4.04 -24.81
C SER A 52 -2.17 3.32 -25.71
N ALA A 53 -3.40 3.10 -25.22
CA ALA A 53 -4.48 2.56 -26.03
C ALA A 53 -4.78 3.45 -27.25
N ILE A 54 -4.85 4.76 -27.08
CA ILE A 54 -5.05 5.70 -28.20
C ILE A 54 -3.89 5.61 -29.20
N ARG A 55 -2.63 5.49 -28.74
CA ARG A 55 -1.46 5.35 -29.65
C ARG A 55 -1.54 4.11 -30.52
N THR A 56 -2.15 3.02 -30.05
CA THR A 56 -2.36 1.82 -30.88
C THR A 56 -3.26 2.08 -32.10
N SER A 57 -4.03 3.17 -32.10
CA SER A 57 -4.82 3.62 -33.26
C SER A 57 -4.00 3.86 -34.52
N ALA A 58 -2.68 4.06 -34.39
CA ALA A 58 -1.76 4.22 -35.51
C ALA A 58 -1.34 2.88 -36.15
N LEU A 59 -1.56 1.74 -35.48
CA LEU A 59 -1.11 0.42 -35.95
C LEU A 59 -1.89 -0.04 -37.18
N SER A 60 -3.22 0.10 -37.18
CA SER A 60 -4.06 -0.19 -38.35
C SER A 60 -5.44 0.46 -38.25
N ARG A 61 -6.23 0.40 -39.33
CA ARG A 61 -7.61 0.90 -39.36
C ARG A 61 -8.50 0.26 -38.27
N ARG A 62 -8.24 -1.00 -37.94
CA ARG A 62 -9.00 -1.76 -36.94
C ARG A 62 -8.78 -1.23 -35.52
N TRP A 63 -7.53 -0.91 -35.17
CA TRP A 63 -7.16 -0.40 -33.85
C TRP A 63 -7.63 1.02 -33.57
N ARG A 64 -8.04 1.76 -34.61
CA ARG A 64 -8.38 3.19 -34.54
C ARG A 64 -9.51 3.52 -33.57
N HIS A 65 -10.43 2.57 -33.37
CA HIS A 65 -11.68 2.79 -32.63
C HIS A 65 -11.78 1.97 -31.34
N LEU A 66 -10.94 0.94 -31.15
CA LEU A 66 -11.02 0.01 -30.01
C LEU A 66 -10.92 0.73 -28.66
N TRP A 67 -10.11 1.79 -28.57
CA TRP A 67 -9.95 2.52 -27.31
C TRP A 67 -11.25 3.23 -26.86
N ARG A 68 -12.17 3.53 -27.78
CA ARG A 68 -13.40 4.31 -27.52
C ARG A 68 -14.43 3.54 -26.68
N GLU A 69 -14.30 2.22 -26.65
CA GLU A 69 -15.21 1.31 -25.94
C GLU A 69 -14.59 0.71 -24.67
N LEU A 70 -13.39 1.16 -24.28
CA LEU A 70 -12.74 0.65 -23.07
C LEU A 70 -13.53 1.02 -21.82
N THR A 71 -13.70 0.06 -20.92
CA THR A 71 -14.42 0.24 -19.66
C THR A 71 -13.65 1.06 -18.63
N SER A 72 -12.35 1.28 -18.84
CA SER A 72 -11.47 1.97 -17.89
C SER A 72 -10.73 3.12 -18.58
N LEU A 73 -10.84 4.32 -18.00
CA LEU A 73 -10.17 5.53 -18.48
C LEU A 73 -9.15 6.04 -17.46
N TYR A 74 -7.90 6.19 -17.90
CA TYR A 74 -6.78 6.72 -17.14
C TYR A 74 -6.30 8.01 -17.79
N ILE A 75 -6.61 9.14 -17.15
CA ILE A 75 -6.31 10.48 -17.65
C ILE A 75 -5.35 11.16 -16.66
N HIS A 76 -4.18 11.52 -17.15
CA HIS A 76 -3.18 12.30 -16.42
C HIS A 76 -2.80 13.53 -17.24
N ASP A 77 -2.67 14.68 -16.61
CA ASP A 77 -2.31 15.95 -17.27
C ASP A 77 -0.81 16.08 -17.63
N PHE A 78 0.01 15.09 -17.29
CA PHE A 78 1.32 14.89 -17.94
C PHE A 78 1.20 14.44 -19.41
N GLY A 79 0.00 14.05 -19.83
CA GLY A 79 -0.31 13.63 -21.19
C GLY A 79 -0.98 14.74 -22.01
N PRO A 80 -2.23 14.55 -22.44
CA PRO A 80 -2.94 15.55 -23.24
C PRO A 80 -3.19 16.83 -22.44
N GLN A 81 -2.98 17.99 -23.07
CA GLN A 81 -3.53 19.25 -22.58
C GLN A 81 -5.06 19.16 -22.47
N ALA A 82 -5.72 20.13 -21.81
CA ALA A 82 -7.17 20.15 -21.62
C ALA A 82 -7.96 19.86 -22.92
N ARG A 83 -7.50 20.41 -24.05
CA ARG A 83 -8.08 20.17 -25.38
C ARG A 83 -8.04 18.68 -25.77
N GLY A 84 -6.92 18.01 -25.52
CA GLY A 84 -6.77 16.58 -25.80
C GLY A 84 -7.63 15.73 -24.87
N ILE A 85 -7.77 16.09 -23.59
CA ILE A 85 -8.70 15.43 -22.67
C ILE A 85 -10.13 15.54 -23.20
N ASN A 86 -10.56 16.75 -23.56
CA ASN A 86 -11.90 16.98 -24.12
C ASN A 86 -12.14 16.17 -25.40
N GLN A 87 -11.14 16.06 -26.28
CA GLN A 87 -11.23 15.22 -27.48
C GLN A 87 -11.41 13.73 -27.14
N ILE A 88 -10.68 13.23 -26.14
CA ILE A 88 -10.82 11.84 -25.67
C ILE A 88 -12.26 11.60 -25.19
N LEU A 89 -12.78 12.46 -24.32
CA LEU A 89 -14.13 12.31 -23.76
C LEU A 89 -15.22 12.44 -24.83
N THR A 90 -15.02 13.31 -25.83
CA THR A 90 -15.98 13.52 -26.94
C THR A 90 -16.06 12.30 -27.87
N HIS A 91 -14.93 11.60 -28.07
CA HIS A 91 -14.88 10.42 -28.93
C HIS A 91 -15.14 9.10 -28.20
N TYR A 92 -15.35 9.13 -26.89
CA TYR A 92 -15.66 7.95 -26.09
C TYR A 92 -17.11 7.51 -26.35
N THR A 93 -17.29 6.24 -26.70
CA THR A 93 -18.59 5.72 -27.17
C THR A 93 -19.24 4.74 -26.19
N ALA A 94 -18.50 4.16 -25.24
CA ALA A 94 -19.11 3.20 -24.32
C ALA A 94 -20.19 3.87 -23.45
N PRO A 95 -21.34 3.19 -23.26
CA PRO A 95 -22.46 3.73 -22.48
C PRO A 95 -22.16 3.80 -20.98
N LYS A 96 -21.23 2.98 -20.48
CA LYS A 96 -20.86 2.87 -19.07
C LYS A 96 -19.34 2.90 -18.92
N ILE A 97 -18.86 3.64 -17.91
CA ILE A 97 -17.47 3.60 -17.46
C ILE A 97 -17.43 2.74 -16.20
N MET A 98 -16.57 1.73 -16.15
CA MET A 98 -16.37 0.95 -14.93
C MET A 98 -15.38 1.65 -14.01
N SER A 99 -14.25 2.12 -14.55
CA SER A 99 -13.20 2.80 -13.77
C SER A 99 -12.73 4.09 -14.44
N PHE A 100 -12.63 5.17 -13.67
CA PHE A 100 -12.18 6.47 -14.12
C PHE A 100 -11.13 7.03 -13.18
N HIS A 101 -9.90 7.19 -13.69
CA HIS A 101 -8.79 7.76 -12.95
C HIS A 101 -8.40 9.11 -13.55
N LEU A 102 -8.56 10.17 -12.76
CA LEU A 102 -8.17 11.53 -13.11
C LEU A 102 -7.01 11.99 -12.22
N GLY A 103 -5.86 12.27 -12.82
CA GLY A 103 -4.70 12.83 -12.15
C GLY A 103 -4.34 14.21 -12.69
N ILE A 104 -4.47 15.22 -11.84
CA ILE A 104 -4.12 16.62 -12.10
C ILE A 104 -2.90 16.99 -11.26
N TYR A 105 -1.78 17.17 -11.93
CA TYR A 105 -0.49 17.47 -11.34
C TYR A 105 -0.04 18.91 -11.58
N ASN A 106 -0.60 19.59 -12.58
CA ASN A 106 -0.31 20.97 -12.94
C ASN A 106 -1.50 21.88 -12.62
N ASP A 107 -1.26 23.17 -12.39
CA ASP A 107 -2.30 24.18 -12.07
C ASP A 107 -2.83 24.86 -13.35
N ASN A 108 -2.81 24.13 -14.47
CA ASN A 108 -3.09 24.67 -15.80
C ASN A 108 -4.53 24.44 -16.27
N HIS A 109 -5.38 23.93 -15.38
CA HIS A 109 -6.76 23.57 -15.66
C HIS A 109 -7.69 24.33 -14.75
N SER A 110 -8.75 24.92 -15.31
CA SER A 110 -9.74 25.60 -14.48
C SER A 110 -10.59 24.61 -13.70
N THR A 111 -11.12 25.02 -12.54
CA THR A 111 -12.08 24.22 -11.76
C THR A 111 -13.26 23.74 -12.62
N ALA A 112 -13.75 24.58 -13.55
CA ALA A 112 -14.84 24.23 -14.45
C ALA A 112 -14.48 23.08 -15.41
N GLN A 113 -13.25 23.05 -15.93
CA GLN A 113 -12.78 21.96 -16.78
C GLN A 113 -12.67 20.65 -15.99
N ILE A 114 -12.13 20.71 -14.79
CA ILE A 114 -12.02 19.53 -13.92
C ILE A 114 -13.42 18.99 -13.58
N ASN A 115 -14.34 19.88 -13.25
CA ASN A 115 -15.71 19.51 -12.91
C ASN A 115 -16.43 18.86 -14.10
N SER A 116 -16.27 19.37 -15.32
CA SER A 116 -16.90 18.75 -16.50
C SER A 116 -16.35 17.36 -16.79
N TRP A 117 -15.07 17.08 -16.51
CA TRP A 117 -14.49 15.74 -16.65
C TRP A 117 -15.04 14.76 -15.60
N ILE A 118 -15.26 15.22 -14.37
CA ILE A 118 -15.88 14.41 -13.31
C ILE A 118 -17.36 14.18 -13.63
N GLU A 119 -18.07 15.22 -14.06
CA GLU A 119 -19.47 15.14 -14.48
C GLU A 119 -19.66 14.16 -15.64
N PHE A 120 -18.75 14.16 -16.62
CA PHE A 120 -18.73 13.18 -17.69
C PHE A 120 -18.65 11.74 -17.13
N ALA A 121 -17.73 11.47 -16.21
CA ALA A 121 -17.61 10.14 -15.61
C ALA A 121 -18.88 9.72 -14.84
N MET A 122 -19.46 10.66 -14.08
CA MET A 122 -20.71 10.46 -13.35
C MET A 122 -21.89 10.18 -14.29
N SER A 123 -21.99 10.91 -15.42
CA SER A 123 -23.03 10.71 -16.44
C SER A 123 -23.01 9.30 -17.06
N ARG A 124 -21.85 8.65 -17.03
CA ARG A 124 -21.64 7.27 -17.49
C ARG A 124 -21.69 6.24 -16.35
N ARG A 125 -22.28 6.61 -15.21
CA ARG A 125 -22.50 5.75 -14.02
C ARG A 125 -21.24 5.03 -13.56
N VAL A 126 -20.15 5.79 -13.41
CA VAL A 126 -18.86 5.26 -12.93
C VAL A 126 -19.00 4.54 -11.59
N GLN A 127 -18.35 3.38 -11.47
CA GLN A 127 -18.31 2.56 -10.25
C GLN A 127 -17.02 2.77 -9.45
N ASP A 128 -15.87 2.84 -10.11
CA ASP A 128 -14.57 3.11 -9.50
C ASP A 128 -14.06 4.49 -9.94
N LEU A 129 -14.03 5.44 -9.01
CA LEU A 129 -13.60 6.81 -9.25
C LEU A 129 -12.36 7.14 -8.44
N SER A 130 -11.28 7.51 -9.13
CA SER A 130 -10.00 7.86 -8.52
C SER A 130 -9.57 9.26 -8.94
N LEU A 131 -9.55 10.19 -7.99
CA LEU A 131 -9.22 11.59 -8.21
C LEU A 131 -7.93 11.97 -7.47
N THR A 132 -6.95 12.47 -8.21
CA THR A 132 -5.65 12.88 -7.67
C THR A 132 -5.34 14.31 -8.05
N PHE A 133 -5.21 15.19 -7.05
CA PHE A 133 -4.92 16.61 -7.22
C PHE A 133 -3.64 16.96 -6.45
N PHE A 134 -2.60 17.44 -7.14
CA PHE A 134 -1.34 17.82 -6.50
C PHE A 134 -1.13 19.33 -6.35
N ASN A 135 -1.36 20.11 -7.41
CA ASN A 135 -0.98 21.52 -7.43
C ASN A 135 -2.16 22.50 -7.44
N HIS A 136 -3.39 22.05 -7.70
CA HIS A 136 -4.55 22.94 -7.83
C HIS A 136 -5.00 23.52 -6.47
N ARG A 137 -4.69 24.80 -6.22
CA ARG A 137 -4.72 25.36 -4.87
C ARG A 137 -6.12 25.64 -4.31
N LYS A 138 -7.13 25.83 -5.14
CA LYS A 138 -8.46 26.27 -4.71
C LYS A 138 -9.58 25.31 -5.13
N TYR A 139 -9.25 24.05 -5.40
CA TYR A 139 -10.26 23.10 -5.85
C TYR A 139 -11.21 22.74 -4.70
N THR A 140 -12.50 22.86 -4.97
CA THR A 140 -13.58 22.37 -4.11
C THR A 140 -14.45 21.46 -4.95
N PHE A 141 -14.88 20.34 -4.36
CA PHE A 141 -15.77 19.43 -5.07
C PHE A 141 -17.14 20.09 -5.28
N PRO A 142 -17.74 19.94 -6.47
CA PRO A 142 -19.08 20.44 -6.75
C PRO A 142 -20.13 19.60 -6.01
N ASP A 143 -21.33 20.15 -5.77
CA ASP A 143 -22.36 19.46 -4.98
C ASP A 143 -22.81 18.14 -5.61
N PHE A 144 -22.88 18.07 -6.95
CA PHE A 144 -23.24 16.83 -7.65
C PHE A 144 -22.28 15.67 -7.36
N PHE A 145 -21.02 15.94 -7.02
CA PHE A 145 -20.05 14.91 -6.65
C PHE A 145 -20.45 14.21 -5.35
N ASN A 146 -21.11 14.94 -4.45
CA ASN A 146 -21.56 14.42 -3.17
C ASN A 146 -22.89 13.65 -3.29
N LEU A 147 -23.54 13.61 -4.45
CA LEU A 147 -24.87 13.02 -4.66
C LEU A 147 -24.85 11.80 -5.60
N SER A 148 -23.81 10.96 -5.49
CA SER A 148 -23.63 9.83 -6.40
C SER A 148 -24.25 8.53 -5.87
N SER A 149 -25.11 7.90 -6.67
CA SER A 149 -25.69 6.58 -6.39
C SER A 149 -24.98 5.42 -7.10
N SER A 150 -24.02 5.69 -8.02
CA SER A 150 -23.34 4.66 -8.81
C SER A 150 -21.96 4.28 -8.30
N ILE A 151 -21.28 5.18 -7.58
CA ILE A 151 -19.90 4.95 -7.15
C ILE A 151 -19.87 3.91 -6.03
N GLU A 152 -19.12 2.84 -6.27
CA GLU A 152 -18.87 1.75 -5.33
C GLU A 152 -17.48 1.87 -4.69
N GLN A 153 -16.52 2.46 -5.42
CA GLN A 153 -15.16 2.71 -4.95
C GLN A 153 -14.74 4.16 -5.22
N LEU A 154 -14.29 4.85 -4.18
CA LEU A 154 -13.83 6.23 -4.27
C LEU A 154 -12.43 6.37 -3.68
N SER A 155 -11.48 6.81 -4.50
CA SER A 155 -10.15 7.21 -4.04
C SER A 155 -9.90 8.68 -4.31
N VAL A 156 -9.61 9.46 -3.27
CA VAL A 156 -9.33 10.89 -3.38
C VAL A 156 -7.97 11.21 -2.76
N LYS A 157 -7.11 11.88 -3.52
CA LYS A 157 -5.79 12.33 -3.08
C LYS A 157 -5.63 13.83 -3.28
N LEU A 158 -5.45 14.59 -2.19
CA LEU A 158 -5.47 16.06 -2.23
C LEU A 158 -4.17 16.77 -1.86
N ARG A 159 -3.04 16.08 -1.64
CA ARG A 159 -1.75 16.70 -1.24
C ARG A 159 -1.91 17.74 -0.11
N ASP A 160 -2.53 17.29 0.97
CA ASP A 160 -2.73 17.99 2.24
C ASP A 160 -3.66 19.21 2.11
N ARG A 161 -4.68 19.10 1.26
CA ARG A 161 -5.74 20.11 1.12
C ARG A 161 -7.04 19.71 1.79
N HIS A 162 -7.88 20.70 2.03
CA HIS A 162 -9.14 20.49 2.73
C HIS A 162 -10.09 19.64 1.90
N MET A 163 -10.55 18.54 2.50
CA MET A 163 -11.70 17.80 2.01
C MET A 163 -12.93 18.36 2.73
N ILE A 164 -13.65 19.23 2.04
CA ILE A 164 -14.88 19.82 2.56
C ILE A 164 -16.02 19.19 1.77
N PRO A 165 -16.78 18.26 2.36
CA PRO A 165 -18.02 17.80 1.74
C PRO A 165 -18.99 18.97 1.61
N GLY A 166 -19.85 18.94 0.59
CA GLY A 166 -20.95 19.89 0.44
C GLY A 166 -21.94 19.82 1.61
N ALA A 167 -23.04 20.58 1.53
CA ALA A 167 -24.05 20.62 2.58
C ALA A 167 -24.64 19.23 2.88
N THR A 168 -24.77 18.38 1.86
CA THR A 168 -25.28 17.01 1.95
C THR A 168 -24.33 16.04 1.24
N VAL A 169 -24.05 14.90 1.87
CA VAL A 169 -23.31 13.77 1.26
C VAL A 169 -24.26 12.57 1.18
N SER A 170 -24.43 12.04 -0.02
CA SER A 170 -25.17 10.81 -0.31
C SER A 170 -24.36 9.98 -1.31
N TRP A 171 -23.67 8.96 -0.80
CA TRP A 171 -22.92 7.97 -1.55
C TRP A 171 -23.53 6.58 -1.31
N GLU A 172 -24.72 6.35 -1.85
CA GLU A 172 -25.62 5.24 -1.50
C GLU A 172 -25.08 3.84 -1.82
N SER A 173 -24.18 3.74 -2.79
CA SER A 173 -23.57 2.49 -3.24
C SER A 173 -22.12 2.31 -2.81
N LEU A 174 -21.54 3.30 -2.12
CA LEU A 174 -20.12 3.32 -1.81
C LEU A 174 -19.76 2.26 -0.76
N ARG A 175 -18.88 1.33 -1.14
CA ARG A 175 -18.34 0.28 -0.27
C ARG A 175 -16.92 0.59 0.17
N ASN A 176 -16.12 1.21 -0.70
CA ASN A 176 -14.70 1.44 -0.47
C ASN A 176 -14.34 2.93 -0.57
N LEU A 177 -13.91 3.53 0.54
CA LEU A 177 -13.45 4.92 0.58
C LEU A 177 -11.97 5.00 0.95
N SER A 178 -11.15 5.58 0.07
CA SER A 178 -9.74 5.86 0.35
C SER A 178 -9.41 7.34 0.21
N LEU A 179 -9.11 8.00 1.33
CA LEU A 179 -8.67 9.38 1.38
C LEU A 179 -7.17 9.45 1.64
N ARG A 180 -6.45 10.20 0.81
CA ARG A 180 -4.99 10.30 0.84
C ARG A 180 -4.53 11.74 0.91
N ARG A 181 -3.76 12.09 1.94
CA ARG A 181 -3.25 13.47 2.13
C ARG A 181 -4.40 14.47 2.09
N CYS A 182 -5.41 14.25 2.92
CA CYS A 182 -6.58 15.12 3.03
C CYS A 182 -6.60 15.78 4.42
N ARG A 183 -6.87 17.08 4.46
CA ARG A 183 -7.14 17.82 5.70
C ARG A 183 -8.64 17.76 5.95
N ILE A 184 -9.07 16.99 6.95
CA ILE A 184 -10.47 16.69 7.23
C ILE A 184 -10.76 17.08 8.67
N ARG A 185 -11.79 17.91 8.90
CA ARG A 185 -12.26 18.24 10.25
C ARG A 185 -13.21 17.16 10.75
N ASP A 186 -13.39 17.07 12.07
CA ASP A 186 -14.30 16.09 12.70
C ASP A 186 -15.71 16.15 12.10
N GLU A 187 -16.28 17.36 11.94
CA GLU A 187 -17.60 17.59 11.32
C GLU A 187 -17.69 17.02 9.89
N SER A 188 -16.62 17.17 9.10
CA SER A 188 -16.58 16.66 7.73
C SER A 188 -16.54 15.13 7.70
N ILE A 189 -15.84 14.50 8.65
CA ILE A 189 -15.82 13.03 8.77
C ILE A 189 -17.22 12.53 9.10
N VAL A 190 -17.89 13.13 10.08
CA VAL A 190 -19.26 12.74 10.46
C VAL A 190 -20.19 12.82 9.25
N LYS A 191 -20.15 13.91 8.49
CA LYS A 191 -20.95 14.09 7.27
C LYS A 191 -20.66 13.03 6.20
N ILE A 192 -19.38 12.76 5.95
CA ILE A 192 -18.95 11.75 4.96
C ILE A 192 -19.47 10.37 5.39
N ILE A 193 -19.23 9.98 6.63
CA ILE A 193 -19.55 8.66 7.14
C ILE A 193 -21.07 8.44 7.21
N SER A 194 -21.85 9.45 7.63
CA SER A 194 -23.32 9.36 7.62
C SER A 194 -23.92 9.24 6.21
N GLY A 195 -23.22 9.74 5.19
CA GLY A 195 -23.65 9.67 3.80
C GLY A 195 -23.34 8.34 3.09
N CYS A 196 -22.67 7.38 3.76
CA CYS A 196 -22.22 6.12 3.15
C CYS A 196 -22.84 4.89 3.84
N PRO A 197 -24.11 4.56 3.59
CA PRO A 197 -24.81 3.51 4.33
C PRO A 197 -24.29 2.08 4.07
N LYS A 198 -23.58 1.85 2.97
CA LYS A 198 -23.03 0.54 2.56
C LYS A 198 -21.50 0.46 2.69
N LEU A 199 -20.87 1.39 3.41
CA LEU A 199 -19.41 1.46 3.50
C LEU A 199 -18.85 0.24 4.23
N GLU A 200 -17.97 -0.52 3.59
CA GLU A 200 -17.33 -1.72 4.14
C GLU A 200 -15.85 -1.49 4.47
N PHE A 201 -15.20 -0.59 3.73
CA PHE A 201 -13.77 -0.28 3.85
C PHE A 201 -13.51 1.22 3.90
N LEU A 202 -12.78 1.65 4.93
CA LEU A 202 -12.30 3.03 5.09
C LEU A 202 -10.78 3.06 5.20
N ALA A 203 -10.13 3.84 4.34
CA ALA A 203 -8.69 4.06 4.37
C ALA A 203 -8.34 5.54 4.45
N LEU A 204 -7.68 5.95 5.54
CA LEU A 204 -7.20 7.30 5.80
C LEU A 204 -5.67 7.31 5.80
N TYR A 205 -5.06 7.69 4.68
CA TYR A 205 -3.60 7.73 4.56
C TYR A 205 -3.09 9.17 4.57
N TYR A 206 -2.28 9.50 5.55
CA TYR A 206 -1.69 10.81 5.78
C TYR A 206 -2.74 11.93 5.88
N CYS A 207 -3.92 11.63 6.43
CA CYS A 207 -4.94 12.64 6.67
C CYS A 207 -4.67 13.36 8.02
N ALA A 208 -5.16 14.59 8.15
CA ALA A 208 -4.91 15.46 9.31
C ALA A 208 -6.13 16.33 9.65
N LEU A 209 -6.05 17.04 10.79
CA LEU A 209 -7.05 17.98 11.36
C LEU A 209 -8.25 17.39 12.12
N PHE A 210 -8.39 16.07 12.18
CA PHE A 210 -9.40 15.42 13.00
C PHE A 210 -8.77 14.86 14.26
N ASN A 211 -9.52 14.90 15.36
CA ASN A 211 -9.09 14.38 16.67
C ASN A 211 -9.95 13.19 17.10
N CYS A 212 -11.15 13.05 16.54
CA CYS A 212 -12.07 11.96 16.87
C CYS A 212 -12.58 11.28 15.61
N LEU A 213 -12.39 9.96 15.54
CA LEU A 213 -12.95 9.11 14.51
C LEU A 213 -13.97 8.18 15.19
N ASP A 214 -15.23 8.60 15.15
CA ASP A 214 -16.36 7.81 15.64
C ASP A 214 -17.06 7.07 14.50
N LEU A 215 -16.95 5.76 14.51
CA LEU A 215 -17.49 4.82 13.53
C LEU A 215 -18.61 3.96 14.12
N SER A 216 -19.10 4.28 15.33
CA SER A 216 -20.15 3.51 16.01
C SER A 216 -21.44 3.40 15.19
N LYS A 217 -21.79 4.45 14.44
CA LYS A 217 -23.00 4.51 13.61
C LYS A 217 -22.86 3.77 12.27
N SER A 218 -21.65 3.38 11.88
CA SER A 218 -21.38 2.67 10.62
C SER A 218 -21.39 1.17 10.84
N LEU A 219 -22.57 0.57 10.75
CA LEU A 219 -22.76 -0.85 11.02
C LEU A 219 -22.17 -1.76 9.92
N SER A 220 -22.10 -1.29 8.68
CA SER A 220 -21.53 -2.05 7.55
C SER A 220 -20.00 -2.01 7.50
N LEU A 221 -19.36 -1.08 8.21
CA LEU A 221 -17.93 -0.83 8.11
C LEU A 221 -17.18 -1.88 8.92
N THR A 222 -16.44 -2.75 8.24
CA THR A 222 -15.73 -3.87 8.86
C THR A 222 -14.21 -3.70 8.84
N ARG A 223 -13.69 -2.83 7.97
CA ARG A 223 -12.25 -2.70 7.76
C ARG A 223 -11.78 -1.24 7.77
N LEU A 224 -10.82 -0.95 8.66
CA LEU A 224 -10.20 0.37 8.81
C LEU A 224 -8.69 0.31 8.57
N GLU A 225 -8.19 1.15 7.64
CA GLU A 225 -6.76 1.39 7.48
C GLU A 225 -6.41 2.85 7.73
N MET A 226 -5.43 3.08 8.60
CA MET A 226 -4.96 4.41 8.94
C MET A 226 -3.44 4.47 8.86
N LYS A 227 -2.94 5.50 8.19
CA LYS A 227 -1.54 5.90 8.28
C LYS A 227 -1.49 7.37 8.63
N HIS A 228 -0.92 7.72 9.78
CA HIS A 228 -0.85 9.10 10.22
C HIS A 228 0.06 9.94 9.31
N HIS A 229 -0.28 11.22 9.16
CA HIS A 229 0.59 12.21 8.54
C HIS A 229 1.79 12.46 9.47
N PRO A 230 3.05 12.33 9.01
CA PRO A 230 4.21 12.39 9.90
C PRO A 230 4.35 13.71 10.68
N TRP A 231 3.83 14.80 10.09
CA TRP A 231 4.08 16.16 10.55
C TRP A 231 2.84 16.89 11.09
N LEU A 232 1.64 16.40 10.82
CA LEU A 232 0.38 17.14 11.03
C LEU A 232 -0.66 16.34 11.82
N SER A 233 -0.34 15.10 12.19
CA SER A 233 -1.25 14.29 12.97
C SER A 233 -1.25 14.79 14.41
N ARG A 234 -2.43 14.78 15.02
CA ARG A 234 -2.62 15.00 16.43
C ARG A 234 -3.07 13.70 17.09
N SER A 235 -3.10 13.70 18.42
CA SER A 235 -3.67 12.61 19.17
C SER A 235 -5.09 12.30 18.68
N THR A 236 -5.31 11.07 18.21
CA THR A 236 -6.57 10.67 17.58
C THR A 236 -7.28 9.64 18.44
N LYS A 237 -8.54 9.91 18.79
CA LYS A 237 -9.47 8.99 19.44
C LYS A 237 -10.17 8.15 18.37
N ILE A 238 -10.14 6.83 18.49
CA ILE A 238 -10.83 5.91 17.58
C ILE A 238 -11.90 5.15 18.38
N ILE A 239 -13.16 5.28 17.94
CA ILE A 239 -14.32 4.53 18.44
C ILE A 239 -14.85 3.72 17.26
N ALA A 240 -14.65 2.41 17.28
CA ALA A 240 -14.91 1.54 16.15
C ALA A 240 -15.38 0.15 16.60
N PRO A 241 -16.57 0.06 17.22
CA PRO A 241 -17.08 -1.17 17.83
C PRO A 241 -17.31 -2.31 16.83
N ASN A 242 -17.61 -2.00 15.55
CA ASN A 242 -17.97 -3.00 14.54
C ASN A 242 -16.82 -3.37 13.57
N ILE A 243 -15.62 -2.81 13.78
CA ILE A 243 -14.46 -3.12 12.94
C ILE A 243 -13.88 -4.48 13.30
N HIS A 244 -13.66 -5.31 12.29
CA HIS A 244 -13.05 -6.63 12.40
C HIS A 244 -11.56 -6.60 12.04
N TYR A 245 -11.16 -5.75 11.09
CA TYR A 245 -9.77 -5.56 10.69
C TYR A 245 -9.31 -4.11 10.88
N LEU A 246 -8.25 -3.92 11.67
CA LEU A 246 -7.60 -2.63 11.87
C LEU A 246 -6.15 -2.65 11.39
N ARG A 247 -5.78 -1.75 10.48
CA ARG A 247 -4.37 -1.46 10.17
C ARG A 247 -4.02 -0.06 10.60
N LEU A 248 -3.17 0.07 11.60
CA LEU A 248 -2.75 1.36 12.14
C LEU A 248 -1.24 1.53 12.01
N LYS A 249 -0.86 2.55 11.25
CA LYS A 249 0.53 3.04 11.19
C LYS A 249 0.59 4.45 11.75
N THR A 250 1.10 4.59 12.97
CA THR A 250 1.12 5.87 13.69
C THR A 250 2.54 6.32 14.02
N SER A 251 2.75 7.62 14.12
CA SER A 251 3.96 8.25 14.68
C SER A 251 3.67 9.01 15.98
N ASP A 252 2.39 9.06 16.40
CA ASP A 252 1.93 9.78 17.58
C ASP A 252 0.85 9.00 18.34
N THR A 253 0.42 9.48 19.49
CA THR A 253 -0.57 8.83 20.35
C THR A 253 -1.90 8.60 19.61
N CYS A 254 -2.35 7.35 19.64
CA CYS A 254 -3.68 6.98 19.16
C CYS A 254 -4.41 6.27 20.29
N ASN A 255 -5.56 6.82 20.69
CA ASN A 255 -6.37 6.26 21.76
C ASN A 255 -7.46 5.38 21.16
N LEU A 256 -7.25 4.05 21.22
CA LEU A 256 -8.25 3.05 20.87
C LEU A 256 -9.24 2.93 22.02
N VAL A 257 -10.46 3.45 21.84
CA VAL A 257 -11.47 3.52 22.90
C VAL A 257 -12.29 2.25 22.94
N ASP A 258 -13.10 2.04 21.90
CA ASP A 258 -13.89 0.83 21.69
C ASP A 258 -13.48 0.21 20.35
N VAL A 259 -12.96 -1.00 20.44
CA VAL A 259 -12.49 -1.83 19.32
C VAL A 259 -12.82 -3.29 19.58
N SER A 260 -13.98 -3.52 20.22
CA SER A 260 -14.38 -4.80 20.80
C SER A 260 -14.56 -5.94 19.79
N SER A 261 -14.95 -5.63 18.55
CA SER A 261 -15.13 -6.66 17.49
C SER A 261 -13.87 -7.00 16.69
N LEU A 262 -12.69 -6.48 17.07
CA LEU A 262 -11.46 -6.74 16.32
C LEU A 262 -11.06 -8.21 16.39
N THR A 263 -10.96 -8.86 15.23
CA THR A 263 -10.37 -10.19 15.07
C THR A 263 -8.94 -10.11 14.55
N GLU A 264 -8.66 -9.10 13.70
CA GLU A 264 -7.34 -8.88 13.11
C GLU A 264 -6.84 -7.45 13.32
N ALA A 265 -5.57 -7.31 13.73
CA ALA A 265 -4.93 -6.02 13.88
C ALA A 265 -3.52 -6.00 13.28
N TYR A 266 -3.15 -4.88 12.66
CA TYR A 266 -1.80 -4.57 12.21
C TYR A 266 -1.36 -3.26 12.86
N LEU A 267 -0.25 -3.29 13.60
CA LEU A 267 0.32 -2.13 14.27
C LEU A 267 1.74 -1.86 13.79
N ASP A 268 2.00 -0.63 13.34
CA ASP A 268 3.33 -0.15 12.96
C ASP A 268 3.58 1.25 13.51
N ILE A 269 4.77 1.47 14.06
CA ILE A 269 5.18 2.77 14.60
C ILE A 269 6.23 3.35 13.67
N GLY A 270 5.86 4.46 13.03
CA GLY A 270 6.76 5.25 12.20
C GLY A 270 7.62 6.15 13.07
N ILE A 271 8.92 5.87 13.12
CA ILE A 271 9.93 6.79 13.66
C ILE A 271 10.52 7.51 12.44
N ASP A 272 9.90 8.62 12.03
CA ASP A 272 10.49 9.48 11.00
C ASP A 272 11.57 10.35 11.67
N GLY A 273 12.78 10.37 11.08
CA GLY A 273 14.05 10.73 11.73
C GLY A 273 14.23 12.17 12.21
N ASN A 274 13.18 12.99 12.25
CA ASN A 274 13.22 14.38 12.74
C ASN A 274 12.60 14.57 14.13
N PHE A 275 12.00 13.53 14.74
CA PHE A 275 11.41 13.62 16.07
C PHE A 275 12.12 12.68 17.05
N SER A 276 12.79 13.26 18.05
CA SER A 276 13.29 12.52 19.21
C SER A 276 12.17 12.39 20.26
N PHE A 277 11.33 11.37 20.14
CA PHE A 277 10.42 11.03 21.23
C PHE A 277 11.22 10.45 22.41
N SER A 278 10.81 10.77 23.64
CA SER A 278 11.34 10.05 24.80
C SER A 278 10.93 8.58 24.72
N VAL A 279 11.83 7.70 25.15
CA VAL A 279 11.59 6.25 25.18
C VAL A 279 10.34 5.93 25.99
N ASP A 280 10.17 6.62 27.12
CA ASP A 280 9.06 6.40 28.04
C ASP A 280 7.71 6.80 27.42
N TYR A 281 7.69 7.84 26.58
CA TYR A 281 6.50 8.23 25.83
C TYR A 281 6.09 7.15 24.84
N LEU A 282 7.03 6.69 24.00
CA LEU A 282 6.76 5.62 23.04
C LEU A 282 6.34 4.34 23.76
N LEU A 283 7.05 3.96 24.82
CA LEU A 283 6.75 2.79 25.64
C LEU A 283 5.31 2.83 26.18
N THR A 284 4.94 3.94 26.81
CA THR A 284 3.60 4.14 27.37
C THR A 284 2.52 4.08 26.30
N MET A 285 2.77 4.70 25.13
CA MET A 285 1.86 4.67 24.00
C MET A 285 1.66 3.24 23.48
N VAL A 286 2.73 2.49 23.23
CA VAL A 286 2.66 1.12 22.73
C VAL A 286 1.94 0.21 23.70
N LEU A 287 2.27 0.27 24.98
CA LEU A 287 1.65 -0.58 26.00
C LEU A 287 0.14 -0.33 26.09
N LYS A 288 -0.29 0.94 26.03
CA LYS A 288 -1.73 1.30 25.99
C LYS A 288 -2.44 0.73 24.77
N MET A 289 -1.80 0.80 23.59
CA MET A 289 -2.38 0.26 22.35
C MET A 289 -2.44 -1.27 22.37
N ILE A 290 -1.37 -1.93 22.81
CA ILE A 290 -1.30 -3.40 22.90
C ILE A 290 -2.33 -3.93 23.91
N ALA A 291 -2.55 -3.24 25.03
CA ALA A 291 -3.58 -3.62 25.99
C ALA A 291 -4.99 -3.65 25.38
N LYS A 292 -5.26 -2.82 24.36
CA LYS A 292 -6.52 -2.79 23.62
C LYS A 292 -6.62 -3.86 22.53
N LEU A 293 -5.49 -4.41 22.10
CA LEU A 293 -5.40 -5.45 21.05
C LEU A 293 -5.09 -6.84 21.62
N GLN A 294 -5.14 -7.02 22.94
CA GLN A 294 -4.65 -8.22 23.62
C GLN A 294 -5.45 -9.50 23.32
N ASN A 295 -6.69 -9.39 22.83
CA ASN A 295 -7.63 -10.50 22.60
C ASN A 295 -7.90 -10.76 21.10
N VAL A 296 -7.21 -10.09 20.19
CA VAL A 296 -7.42 -10.30 18.75
C VAL A 296 -6.90 -11.68 18.34
N GLU A 297 -7.55 -12.35 17.41
CA GLU A 297 -7.10 -13.66 16.90
C GLU A 297 -5.75 -13.53 16.18
N ARG A 298 -5.60 -12.49 15.34
CA ARG A 298 -4.41 -12.28 14.52
C ARG A 298 -3.82 -10.90 14.73
N LEU A 299 -2.66 -10.83 15.35
CA LEU A 299 -1.93 -9.59 15.58
C LEU A 299 -0.69 -9.53 14.69
N THR A 300 -0.56 -8.49 13.88
CA THR A 300 0.65 -8.18 13.12
C THR A 300 1.35 -6.96 13.70
N VAL A 301 2.64 -7.06 13.97
CA VAL A 301 3.44 -5.97 14.55
C VAL A 301 4.70 -5.72 13.71
N SER A 302 5.09 -4.45 13.59
CA SER A 302 6.34 -4.07 12.93
C SER A 302 7.54 -4.17 13.86
N LYS A 303 8.75 -4.29 13.29
CA LYS A 303 10.03 -4.26 14.00
C LYS A 303 10.11 -3.20 15.10
N THR A 304 9.63 -1.99 14.84
CA THR A 304 9.69 -0.88 15.80
C THR A 304 8.88 -1.17 17.06
N VAL A 305 7.66 -1.69 16.88
CA VAL A 305 6.78 -2.09 18.00
C VAL A 305 7.48 -3.16 18.84
N LEU A 306 8.10 -4.15 18.19
CA LEU A 306 8.84 -5.20 18.89
C LEU A 306 9.96 -4.63 19.76
N GLN A 307 10.78 -3.73 19.19
CA GLN A 307 11.92 -3.15 19.90
C GLN A 307 11.47 -2.39 21.15
N ILE A 308 10.35 -1.67 21.06
CA ILE A 308 9.76 -0.98 22.21
C ILE A 308 9.27 -1.98 23.26
N LEU A 309 8.61 -3.06 22.85
CA LEU A 309 8.17 -4.12 23.77
C LEU A 309 9.35 -4.83 24.45
N SER A 310 10.46 -5.04 23.76
CA SER A 310 11.68 -5.60 24.38
C SER A 310 12.25 -4.68 25.46
N VAL A 311 12.23 -3.36 25.23
CA VAL A 311 12.64 -2.39 26.27
C VAL A 311 11.71 -2.44 27.47
N ALA A 312 10.40 -2.63 27.25
CA ALA A 312 9.41 -2.79 28.33
C ALA A 312 9.79 -3.94 29.27
N GLU A 313 10.13 -5.10 28.69
CA GLU A 313 10.49 -6.30 29.45
C GLU A 313 11.79 -6.11 30.23
N ILE A 314 12.83 -5.56 29.59
CA ILE A 314 14.14 -5.29 30.23
C ILE A 314 13.94 -4.38 31.45
N ARG A 315 13.08 -3.37 31.32
CA ARG A 315 12.76 -2.42 32.38
C ARG A 315 11.68 -2.94 33.35
N ARG A 316 11.25 -4.20 33.20
CA ARG A 316 10.23 -4.86 34.04
C ARG A 316 8.92 -4.09 34.11
N PHE A 317 8.54 -3.40 33.03
CA PHE A 317 7.21 -2.79 32.94
C PHE A 317 6.14 -3.89 32.93
N PRO A 318 5.01 -3.67 33.61
CA PRO A 318 3.91 -4.63 33.62
C PRO A 318 3.36 -4.79 32.20
N PHE A 319 3.60 -5.96 31.60
CA PHE A 319 3.06 -6.36 30.32
C PHE A 319 1.86 -7.29 30.54
N ARG A 320 0.73 -6.99 29.89
CA ARG A 320 -0.43 -7.89 29.94
C ARG A 320 -0.21 -9.06 28.98
N VAL A 321 -0.60 -10.26 29.42
CA VAL A 321 -0.50 -11.48 28.63
C VAL A 321 -1.32 -11.32 27.35
N LEU A 322 -0.68 -11.52 26.20
CA LEU A 322 -1.35 -11.56 24.90
C LEU A 322 -2.09 -12.89 24.74
N ARG A 323 -3.38 -12.81 24.42
CA ARG A 323 -4.27 -13.94 24.12
C ARG A 323 -4.57 -13.97 22.63
N VAL A 324 -3.51 -14.00 21.83
CA VAL A 324 -3.58 -14.02 20.36
C VAL A 324 -3.30 -15.43 19.85
N GLN A 325 -4.02 -15.90 18.84
CA GLN A 325 -3.81 -17.20 18.21
C GLN A 325 -2.65 -17.16 17.21
N THR A 326 -2.61 -16.11 16.38
CA THR A 326 -1.55 -15.90 15.40
C THR A 326 -0.85 -14.56 15.64
N LEU A 327 0.46 -14.60 15.84
CA LEU A 327 1.31 -13.41 15.89
C LEU A 327 2.17 -13.34 14.63
N ILE A 328 2.02 -12.25 13.87
CA ILE A 328 2.81 -11.99 12.67
C ILE A 328 3.80 -10.87 12.95
N VAL A 329 5.07 -11.17 12.78
CA VAL A 329 6.15 -10.24 13.03
C VAL A 329 6.77 -9.81 11.70
N LYS A 330 6.62 -8.54 11.32
CA LYS A 330 7.21 -8.00 10.08
C LYS A 330 8.52 -7.28 10.36
N ILE A 331 9.61 -7.83 9.82
CA ILE A 331 10.95 -7.31 9.99
C ILE A 331 11.53 -6.96 8.63
N LYS A 332 11.88 -5.68 8.48
CA LYS A 332 12.69 -5.19 7.37
C LYS A 332 14.13 -5.01 7.85
N PHE A 333 15.08 -5.66 7.16
CA PHE A 333 16.51 -5.43 7.37
C PHE A 333 16.94 -4.20 6.56
N VAL A 334 17.61 -3.26 7.22
CA VAL A 334 18.19 -2.06 6.59
C VAL A 334 19.63 -1.93 7.09
N ARG A 335 20.60 -1.72 6.19
CA ARG A 335 22.01 -1.49 6.53
C ARG A 335 22.20 -0.11 7.19
N SER A 336 22.52 -0.07 8.47
CA SER A 336 23.04 1.10 9.27
C SER A 336 23.36 0.58 10.73
N ALA A 337 24.07 1.25 11.72
CA ALA A 337 24.80 0.86 13.03
C ALA A 337 24.26 1.28 14.49
N ILE A 338 24.31 0.44 15.59
CA ILE A 338 23.55 0.43 16.96
C ILE A 338 24.56 0.65 18.11
N PRO A 339 24.09 1.13 19.28
CA PRO A 339 24.43 0.55 20.59
C PRO A 339 23.18 0.15 21.42
N GLY A 340 23.26 -0.98 22.15
CA GLY A 340 22.31 -1.33 23.22
C GLY A 340 21.65 -2.70 23.09
N THR A 341 22.27 -3.73 23.68
CA THR A 341 21.62 -4.98 24.16
C THR A 341 22.54 -5.91 24.97
N ALA A 342 23.68 -5.44 25.49
CA ALA A 342 24.55 -6.25 26.34
C ALA A 342 24.30 -6.07 27.86
N CYS A 343 23.39 -5.19 28.28
CA CYS A 343 23.20 -4.88 29.71
C CYS A 343 22.25 -5.84 30.45
N TYR A 344 21.28 -6.47 29.77
CA TYR A 344 20.26 -7.29 30.44
C TYR A 344 20.69 -8.75 30.67
N LEU A 345 21.55 -9.28 29.79
CA LEU A 345 21.99 -10.68 29.87
C LEU A 345 23.03 -10.92 30.99
N ASN A 346 23.69 -9.86 31.48
CA ASN A 346 24.62 -9.95 32.62
C ASN A 346 23.93 -9.91 33.99
N SER A 347 22.69 -9.42 34.11
CA SER A 347 22.00 -9.30 35.40
C SER A 347 21.16 -10.52 35.80
N GLN A 348 21.20 -11.61 35.02
CA GLN A 348 20.41 -12.84 35.26
C GLN A 348 21.27 -14.11 35.44
N GLY A 349 22.60 -13.99 35.60
CA GLY A 349 23.45 -15.11 36.03
C GLY A 349 23.66 -16.25 35.02
N LEU A 350 23.25 -16.10 33.76
CA LEU A 350 23.53 -17.07 32.70
C LEU A 350 25.02 -17.00 32.30
N LYS A 351 25.85 -17.91 32.84
CA LYS A 351 27.28 -18.03 32.51
C LYS A 351 27.46 -18.49 31.05
N LEU A 352 27.59 -17.55 30.12
CA LEU A 352 28.02 -17.81 28.74
C LEU A 352 29.53 -17.54 28.55
N ASP A 353 30.33 -18.01 29.51
CA ASP A 353 31.65 -17.45 29.81
C ASP A 353 32.83 -18.03 29.00
N LYS A 354 32.59 -18.48 27.76
CA LYS A 354 33.69 -18.97 26.89
C LYS A 354 33.75 -18.40 25.48
N TYR A 355 32.82 -17.54 25.05
CA TYR A 355 32.81 -17.03 23.67
C TYR A 355 32.93 -15.51 23.51
N TRP A 356 32.89 -14.73 24.60
CA TRP A 356 32.68 -13.28 24.51
C TRP A 356 33.80 -12.40 25.05
N ARG A 357 34.93 -12.99 25.48
CA ARG A 357 36.16 -12.20 25.68
C ARG A 357 36.85 -11.98 24.35
N LEU A 358 36.35 -11.07 23.54
CA LEU A 358 37.22 -10.24 22.72
C LEU A 358 36.45 -9.00 22.24
N LYS A 359 37.07 -7.85 22.46
CA LYS A 359 36.86 -6.56 21.77
C LYS A 359 35.66 -5.69 22.22
N TYR A 360 36.04 -4.60 22.91
CA TYR A 360 35.37 -3.30 23.08
C TYR A 360 34.65 -3.06 24.43
N GLY A 361 35.13 -2.04 25.15
CA GLY A 361 34.81 -1.70 26.54
C GLY A 361 33.72 -0.63 26.74
N ALA A 362 33.48 -0.38 28.04
CA ALA A 362 32.70 0.66 28.74
C ALA A 362 31.44 1.28 28.08
N PHE A 363 30.30 1.10 28.76
CA PHE A 363 28.98 1.69 28.46
C PHE A 363 28.84 3.13 29.00
N PRO A 364 28.10 4.03 28.31
CA PRO A 364 27.64 5.28 28.89
C PRO A 364 26.30 5.11 29.63
N THR A 365 26.17 5.78 30.77
CA THR A 365 25.05 5.77 31.72
C THR A 365 24.03 6.89 31.51
N SER A 366 24.09 7.67 30.42
CA SER A 366 23.24 8.84 30.22
C SER A 366 22.42 8.81 28.93
N CYS A 367 21.19 9.34 29.05
CA CYS A 367 20.21 9.58 27.99
C CYS A 367 20.82 10.12 26.69
N GLU A 368 20.87 9.30 25.64
CA GLU A 368 21.05 9.80 24.28
C GLU A 368 20.04 9.16 23.33
N THR A 369 19.47 10.03 22.49
CA THR A 369 18.44 9.81 21.48
C THR A 369 18.62 8.55 20.64
N TYR A 370 17.52 7.80 20.44
CA TYR A 370 17.49 6.58 19.63
C TYR A 370 17.74 6.87 18.14
N SER A 371 19.01 6.82 17.73
CA SER A 371 19.39 6.64 16.32
C SER A 371 19.38 5.15 15.99
N MET A 372 18.24 4.63 15.53
CA MET A 372 18.10 3.21 15.17
C MET A 372 18.71 2.89 13.80
N ARG A 373 19.96 2.46 13.85
CA ARG A 373 20.74 1.88 12.76
C ARG A 373 21.41 0.64 13.45
N SER A 374 21.45 -0.65 13.01
CA SER A 374 22.58 -1.66 13.20
C SER A 374 22.56 -2.99 12.47
N LYS A 375 23.80 -3.48 12.26
CA LYS A 375 24.24 -4.75 11.72
C LYS A 375 24.86 -5.63 12.82
N ASP A 376 24.57 -6.93 12.75
CA ASP A 376 25.25 -8.09 13.36
C ASP A 376 24.75 -8.74 14.66
N SER A 377 23.78 -8.16 15.40
CA SER A 377 23.14 -8.85 16.55
C SER A 377 21.64 -9.13 16.37
N THR A 378 21.04 -8.72 15.26
CA THR A 378 19.58 -8.64 15.09
C THR A 378 18.86 -9.98 15.25
N TRP A 379 19.45 -11.11 14.80
CA TRP A 379 18.81 -12.42 14.93
C TRP A 379 18.94 -13.03 16.33
N LYS A 380 20.01 -12.71 17.07
CA LYS A 380 20.13 -13.12 18.49
C LYS A 380 19.14 -12.35 19.36
N LEU A 381 18.97 -11.06 19.07
CA LEU A 381 17.92 -10.23 19.67
C LEU A 381 16.53 -10.72 19.30
N LEU A 382 16.34 -11.10 18.04
CA LEU A 382 15.12 -11.72 17.60
C LEU A 382 14.86 -13.02 18.36
N ALA A 383 15.86 -13.88 18.52
CA ALA A 383 15.71 -15.15 19.21
C ALA A 383 15.34 -14.96 20.68
N SER A 384 16.11 -14.16 21.44
CA SER A 384 15.77 -13.85 22.84
C SER A 384 14.40 -13.18 22.98
N PHE A 385 14.00 -12.39 21.98
CA PHE A 385 12.68 -11.78 21.95
C PHE A 385 11.57 -12.78 21.61
N ILE A 386 11.80 -13.70 20.66
CA ILE A 386 10.88 -14.79 20.37
C ILE A 386 10.70 -15.64 21.64
N GLU A 387 11.77 -15.92 22.38
CA GLU A 387 11.68 -16.58 23.70
C GLU A 387 10.83 -15.78 24.69
N CYS A 388 11.03 -14.46 24.78
CA CYS A 388 10.18 -13.59 25.60
C CYS A 388 8.70 -13.68 25.20
N LEU A 389 8.41 -13.55 23.91
CA LEU A 389 7.04 -13.62 23.39
C LEU A 389 6.41 -14.95 23.76
N LEU A 390 7.11 -16.06 23.46
CA LEU A 390 6.67 -17.41 23.77
C LEU A 390 6.39 -17.60 25.28
N ARG A 391 7.18 -16.99 26.16
CA ARG A 391 6.92 -17.00 27.62
C ARG A 391 5.71 -16.15 28.03
N ASN A 392 5.40 -15.09 27.29
CA ASN A 392 4.39 -14.09 27.64
C ASN A 392 3.08 -14.20 26.84
N THR A 393 2.94 -15.21 25.98
CA THR A 393 1.72 -15.51 25.21
C THR A 393 1.14 -16.87 25.62
N LYS A 394 -0.13 -16.92 26.02
CA LYS A 394 -0.76 -18.18 26.50
C LYS A 394 -1.54 -18.97 25.43
N MET A 395 -2.02 -18.31 24.39
CA MET A 395 -2.90 -18.90 23.36
C MET A 395 -2.28 -18.90 21.96
N LEU A 396 -0.97 -18.62 21.87
CA LEU A 396 -0.29 -18.55 20.59
C LEU A 396 -0.21 -19.96 19.99
N GLU A 397 -0.77 -20.12 18.79
CA GLU A 397 -0.69 -21.34 18.01
C GLU A 397 0.35 -21.19 16.90
N THR A 398 0.40 -20.01 16.26
CA THR A 398 1.27 -19.74 15.12
C THR A 398 2.04 -18.42 15.27
N LEU A 399 3.36 -18.47 15.15
CA LEU A 399 4.24 -17.32 15.02
C LEU A 399 4.78 -17.23 13.59
N VAL A 400 4.38 -16.20 12.83
CA VAL A 400 4.89 -15.98 11.47
C VAL A 400 5.89 -14.84 11.46
N VAL A 401 7.16 -15.13 11.20
CA VAL A 401 8.19 -14.09 11.03
C VAL A 401 8.39 -13.82 9.55
N TRP A 402 7.97 -12.63 9.13
CA TRP A 402 8.20 -12.11 7.78
C TRP A 402 9.53 -11.36 7.73
N LEU A 403 10.44 -11.86 6.91
CA LEU A 403 11.76 -11.30 6.68
C LEU A 403 11.77 -10.64 5.29
N GLY A 404 12.10 -9.35 5.22
CA GLY A 404 12.18 -8.60 3.97
C GLY A 404 13.30 -7.55 3.94
N GLY A 405 13.67 -7.10 2.74
CA GLY A 405 14.68 -6.06 2.50
C GLY A 405 15.64 -6.41 1.37
N SER A 406 16.11 -5.39 0.64
CA SER A 406 17.02 -5.51 -0.52
C SER A 406 18.40 -6.08 -0.17
N ASP A 407 18.78 -6.07 1.10
CA ASP A 407 20.07 -6.54 1.62
C ASP A 407 19.97 -7.88 2.37
N PHE A 408 18.99 -8.73 2.03
CA PHE A 408 18.78 -10.01 2.69
C PHE A 408 19.98 -10.97 2.50
N ASN A 409 20.60 -11.40 3.59
CA ASN A 409 21.72 -12.33 3.58
C ASN A 409 21.23 -13.78 3.83
N ALA A 410 21.47 -14.68 2.88
CA ALA A 410 21.14 -16.11 2.99
C ALA A 410 21.76 -16.80 4.23
N LYS A 411 22.90 -16.29 4.74
CA LYS A 411 23.50 -16.78 6.00
C LYS A 411 22.61 -16.50 7.22
N TRP A 412 21.89 -15.38 7.25
CA TRP A 412 20.98 -15.04 8.36
C TRP A 412 19.75 -15.94 8.38
N PHE A 413 19.18 -16.23 7.22
CA PHE A 413 18.07 -17.17 7.09
C PHE A 413 18.43 -18.56 7.63
N LYS A 414 19.61 -19.06 7.24
CA LYS A 414 20.13 -20.35 7.72
C LYS A 414 20.36 -20.35 9.24
N GLY A 415 20.82 -19.24 9.82
CA GLY A 415 20.96 -19.08 11.26
C GLY A 415 19.62 -19.17 12.00
N LEU A 416 18.60 -18.44 11.53
CA LEU A 416 17.26 -18.47 12.12
C LEU A 416 16.60 -19.84 11.96
N LEU A 417 16.69 -20.47 10.78
CA LEU A 417 16.17 -21.82 10.54
C LEU A 417 16.76 -22.86 11.49
N ARG A 418 18.04 -22.74 11.86
CA ARG A 418 18.69 -23.64 12.82
C ARG A 418 18.18 -23.47 14.26
N MET A 419 17.66 -22.29 14.60
CA MET A 419 17.14 -22.00 15.95
C MET A 419 15.65 -22.29 16.11
N VAL A 420 14.88 -22.26 15.03
CA VAL A 420 13.43 -22.49 15.08
C VAL A 420 13.08 -23.77 15.87
N PRO A 421 13.71 -24.93 15.63
CA PRO A 421 13.45 -26.13 16.43
C PRO A 421 13.70 -25.91 17.93
N THR A 422 14.84 -25.32 18.30
CA THR A 422 15.19 -25.07 19.72
C THR A 422 14.24 -24.09 20.43
N LEU A 423 13.55 -23.24 19.67
CA LEU A 423 12.57 -22.29 20.20
C LEU A 423 11.18 -22.93 20.29
N SER A 424 10.84 -23.84 19.38
CA SER A 424 9.57 -24.60 19.40
C SER A 424 9.58 -25.76 20.40
N ASP A 425 10.72 -26.37 20.71
CA ASP A 425 10.76 -27.55 21.59
C ASP A 425 10.24 -27.28 23.02
N ASN A 426 10.16 -26.01 23.42
CA ASN A 426 9.63 -25.58 24.72
C ASN A 426 8.18 -25.05 24.67
N THR A 427 7.51 -25.06 23.51
CA THR A 427 6.14 -24.53 23.34
C THR A 427 5.40 -25.23 22.19
N ASN A 428 4.10 -25.54 22.33
CA ASN A 428 3.28 -26.10 21.24
C ASN A 428 3.00 -25.10 20.08
N VAL A 429 3.91 -24.17 19.80
CA VAL A 429 3.76 -23.06 18.85
C VAL A 429 4.42 -23.40 17.52
N SER A 430 3.67 -23.28 16.41
CA SER A 430 4.22 -23.39 15.06
C SER A 430 4.94 -22.11 14.65
N ILE A 431 6.26 -22.17 14.41
CA ILE A 431 7.05 -21.02 13.97
C ILE A 431 7.30 -21.11 12.45
N MET A 432 6.73 -20.17 11.70
CA MET A 432 6.89 -20.07 10.25
C MET A 432 7.78 -18.89 9.86
N LEU A 433 8.86 -19.15 9.11
CA LEU A 433 9.67 -18.10 8.50
C LEU A 433 9.22 -17.88 7.05
N LYS A 434 8.81 -16.65 6.71
CA LYS A 434 8.43 -16.27 5.34
C LYS A 434 9.36 -15.20 4.80
N LEU A 435 9.82 -15.38 3.57
CA LEU A 435 10.55 -14.35 2.82
C LEU A 435 9.56 -13.48 2.07
N SER A 436 9.69 -12.16 2.19
CA SER A 436 8.98 -11.27 1.27
C SER A 436 9.76 -11.21 -0.04
N ASN A 437 9.20 -11.73 -1.12
CA ASN A 437 9.67 -11.39 -2.46
C ASN A 437 9.24 -9.94 -2.73
N CYS A 438 10.17 -9.00 -2.57
CA CYS A 438 10.03 -7.61 -3.01
C CYS A 438 11.36 -7.15 -3.57
#